data_AF-A0A954Q8S4-F1
#
_entry.id   AF-A0A954Q8S4-F1
#
_cell.length_a   1.000
_cell.length_b   1.000
_cell.length_c   1.000
_cell.angle_alpha   90.00
_cell.angle_beta   90.00
_cell.angle_gamma   90.00
#
_symmetry.space_group_name_H-M   'P 1'
#
loop_
_entity.id
_entity.type
_entity.pdbx_description
1 polymer ?
#
loop_
_entity_poly.entity_id
_entity_poly.type
_entity_poly.pdbx_seq_one_letter_code
_entity_poly.pdbx_strand_id
1 'polypeptide(L)'
;MSEFQQHPTTPQGGIGAQPQSLATAPQTFSQPTTAGFTPGQPITKRQEVCRVASELFRQSPDWVTFFREVLGVEGVARRIFSIPEEMEAFEQTAEYAEIQAMVAKLREKSRYQSESNEPTRVITVRLPKSLHESLKAESHQRRTSMNQLCISKLLQIIDNDLVPSD
;
A
#
# COMPACT_ATOMS: atom_id res chain seq x y z
N MET A 1 19.02 -6.41 -64.06
CA MET A 1 18.42 -5.08 -64.29
C MET A 1 18.99 -4.16 -63.22
N SER A 2 20.10 -3.54 -63.59
CA SER A 2 20.85 -2.58 -62.80
C SER A 2 20.62 -1.24 -63.47
N GLU A 3 20.14 -0.22 -62.75
CA GLU A 3 20.14 1.15 -63.23
C GLU A 3 20.76 2.04 -62.15
N PHE A 4 22.02 2.39 -62.42
CA PHE A 4 22.79 3.49 -61.86
C PHE A 4 22.59 4.69 -62.79
N GLN A 5 22.23 5.86 -62.25
CA GLN A 5 22.39 7.15 -62.94
C GLN A 5 22.52 8.24 -61.86
N GLN A 6 23.73 8.59 -61.41
CA GLN A 6 24.63 9.65 -61.88
C GLN A 6 24.12 11.10 -61.69
N HIS A 7 24.95 11.88 -60.98
CA HIS A 7 24.89 13.31 -60.63
C HIS A 7 24.91 14.27 -61.84
N PRO A 8 24.73 15.60 -61.67
CA PRO A 8 25.92 16.46 -61.48
C PRO A 8 25.75 17.80 -60.67
N THR A 9 26.90 18.27 -60.15
CA THR A 9 27.46 19.65 -60.04
C THR A 9 26.77 20.83 -59.30
N THR A 10 27.56 21.41 -58.36
CA THR A 10 27.54 22.73 -57.66
C THR A 10 27.86 23.93 -58.62
N PRO A 11 28.07 25.21 -58.20
CA PRO A 11 27.57 26.07 -57.10
C PRO A 11 27.05 27.46 -57.58
N GLN A 12 26.72 28.34 -56.62
CA GLN A 12 26.91 29.81 -56.64
C GLN A 12 25.69 30.72 -56.93
N GLY A 13 25.38 31.58 -55.94
CA GLY A 13 24.39 32.65 -56.06
C GLY A 13 24.14 33.32 -54.71
N GLY A 14 25.03 34.22 -54.29
CA GLY A 14 24.77 35.15 -53.20
C GLY A 14 24.29 36.49 -53.75
N ILE A 15 23.33 37.12 -53.07
CA ILE A 15 23.16 38.58 -52.96
C ILE A 15 22.02 38.89 -51.97
N GLY A 16 22.19 39.92 -51.14
CA GLY A 16 21.06 40.68 -50.58
C GLY A 16 20.96 40.71 -49.06
N ALA A 17 21.70 41.63 -48.45
CA ALA A 17 21.41 42.14 -47.11
C ALA A 17 20.23 43.11 -47.15
N GLN A 18 19.30 43.04 -46.18
CA GLN A 18 18.97 44.13 -45.24
C GLN A 18 17.79 43.78 -44.30
N PRO A 19 17.69 44.44 -43.12
CA PRO A 19 16.90 44.00 -41.97
C PRO A 19 15.56 44.75 -41.85
N GLN A 20 14.52 44.09 -41.33
CA GLN A 20 13.31 44.78 -40.84
C GLN A 20 12.79 44.14 -39.55
N SER A 21 12.84 44.94 -38.49
CA SER A 21 12.20 44.73 -37.20
C SER A 21 10.68 44.67 -37.33
N LEU A 22 10.05 43.72 -36.61
CA LEU A 22 8.77 43.97 -35.96
C LEU A 22 8.73 43.20 -34.63
N ALA A 23 8.55 43.95 -33.56
CA ALA A 23 8.38 43.49 -32.20
C ALA A 23 7.23 42.47 -32.09
N THR A 24 7.48 41.35 -31.41
CA THR A 24 6.43 40.45 -30.92
C THR A 24 6.64 40.26 -29.44
N ALA A 25 5.59 40.53 -28.67
CA ALA A 25 5.51 40.49 -27.22
C ALA A 25 5.99 39.14 -26.64
N PRO A 26 6.51 39.11 -25.39
CA PRO A 26 6.70 37.85 -24.69
C PRO A 26 5.32 37.23 -24.44
N GLN A 27 5.04 36.11 -25.12
CA GLN A 27 3.90 35.28 -24.81
C GLN A 27 4.13 34.69 -23.42
N THR A 28 3.34 35.14 -22.45
CA THR A 28 3.20 34.54 -21.13
C THR A 28 2.64 33.13 -21.33
N PHE A 29 3.53 32.14 -21.44
CA PHE A 29 3.15 30.75 -21.23
C PHE A 29 2.75 30.60 -19.76
N SER A 30 1.45 30.64 -19.49
CA SER A 30 0.88 30.17 -18.24
C SER A 30 1.09 28.66 -18.15
N GLN A 31 2.23 28.25 -17.60
CA GLN A 31 2.40 26.87 -17.12
C GLN A 31 1.38 26.62 -16.01
N PRO A 32 0.66 25.48 -16.02
CA PRO A 32 -0.03 25.02 -14.83
C PRO A 32 1.03 24.83 -13.74
N THR A 33 0.84 25.55 -12.64
CA THR A 33 1.66 25.45 -11.44
C THR A 33 1.74 23.98 -11.03
N THR A 34 2.89 23.36 -11.26
CA THR A 34 3.28 22.13 -10.59
C THR A 34 3.23 22.43 -9.09
N ALA A 35 2.18 21.92 -8.45
CA ALA A 35 1.97 22.01 -7.02
C ALA A 35 3.27 21.64 -6.29
N GLY A 36 3.74 22.57 -5.47
CA GLY A 36 5.03 22.49 -4.81
C GLY A 36 5.21 21.19 -4.04
N PHE A 37 6.22 20.42 -4.44
CA PHE A 37 6.86 19.50 -3.52
C PHE A 37 7.55 20.38 -2.46
N THR A 38 6.94 20.45 -1.28
CA THR A 38 7.51 21.17 -0.14
C THR A 38 8.27 20.14 0.70
N PRO A 39 9.63 20.13 0.68
CA PRO A 39 10.38 19.25 1.57
C PRO A 39 10.32 19.85 2.98
N GLY A 40 9.61 19.19 3.89
CA GLY A 40 9.53 19.61 5.30
C GLY A 40 8.14 19.58 5.96
N GLN A 41 7.15 18.87 5.41
CA GLN A 41 5.91 18.61 6.16
C GLN A 41 6.24 17.77 7.42
N PRO A 42 5.72 18.14 8.60
CA PRO A 42 5.84 17.30 9.79
C PRO A 42 5.17 15.96 9.49
N ILE A 43 5.93 14.86 9.63
CA ILE A 43 5.40 13.50 9.42
C ILE A 43 4.18 13.36 10.34
N THR A 44 3.00 13.17 9.74
CA THR A 44 1.78 12.95 10.53
C THR A 44 1.90 11.62 11.27
N LYS A 45 1.27 11.49 12.45
CA LYS A 45 1.28 10.25 13.26
C LYS A 45 1.05 8.98 12.41
N ARG A 46 0.12 9.07 11.43
CA ARG A 46 -0.23 8.01 10.48
C ARG A 46 0.93 7.63 9.55
N GLN A 47 1.58 8.62 8.97
CA GLN A 47 2.75 8.41 8.11
C GLN A 47 3.92 7.84 8.89
N GLU A 48 4.08 8.17 10.18
CA GLU A 48 5.13 7.61 11.01
C GLU A 48 4.92 6.12 11.27
N VAL A 49 3.70 5.70 11.62
CA VAL A 49 3.37 4.28 11.76
C VAL A 49 3.61 3.53 10.44
N CYS A 50 3.17 4.09 9.32
CA CYS A 50 3.36 3.47 8.01
C CYS A 50 4.84 3.38 7.61
N ARG A 51 5.64 4.42 7.91
CA ARG A 51 7.10 4.43 7.68
C ARG A 51 7.80 3.34 8.47
N VAL A 52 7.51 3.23 9.78
CA VAL A 52 8.11 2.20 10.65
C VAL A 52 7.67 0.80 10.21
N ALA A 53 6.40 0.62 9.86
CA ALA A 53 5.88 -0.64 9.32
C ALA A 53 6.58 -1.01 8.00
N SER A 54 6.76 -0.06 7.08
CA SER A 54 7.45 -0.30 5.81
C SER A 54 8.92 -0.70 5.99
N GLU A 55 9.62 -0.04 6.92
CA GLU A 55 11.01 -0.38 7.22
C GLU A 55 11.14 -1.76 7.86
N LEU A 56 10.25 -2.11 8.78
CA LEU A 56 10.21 -3.45 9.36
C LEU A 56 9.86 -4.50 8.30
N PHE A 57 8.92 -4.21 7.39
CA PHE A 57 8.54 -5.13 6.32
C PHE A 57 9.70 -5.43 5.36
N ARG A 58 10.56 -4.45 5.07
CA ARG A 58 11.77 -4.64 4.23
C ARG A 58 12.77 -5.63 4.83
N GLN A 59 12.81 -5.74 6.15
CA GLN A 59 13.65 -6.74 6.84
C GLN A 59 13.09 -8.17 6.71
N SER A 60 11.90 -8.31 6.10
CA SER A 60 11.18 -9.56 5.89
C SER A 60 11.06 -10.43 7.15
N PRO A 61 10.58 -9.87 8.27
CA PRO A 61 10.33 -10.62 9.49
C PRO A 61 9.23 -11.66 9.28
N ASP A 62 9.12 -12.58 10.23
CA ASP A 62 7.92 -13.41 10.34
C ASP A 62 6.66 -12.55 10.55
N TRP A 63 5.52 -13.01 10.02
CA TRP A 63 4.27 -12.26 10.06
C TRP A 63 3.80 -11.96 11.49
N VAL A 64 4.06 -12.86 12.44
CA VAL A 64 3.75 -12.67 13.86
C VAL A 64 4.58 -11.53 14.42
N THR A 65 5.90 -11.59 14.18
CA THR A 65 6.84 -10.58 14.68
C THR A 65 6.44 -9.21 14.15
N PHE A 66 6.12 -9.13 12.85
CA PHE A 66 5.62 -7.90 12.26
C PHE A 66 4.32 -7.42 12.94
N PHE A 67 3.33 -8.31 13.08
CA PHE A 67 2.05 -7.95 13.69
C PHE A 67 2.24 -7.44 15.11
N ARG A 68 3.02 -8.15 15.94
CA ARG A 68 3.26 -7.78 17.34
C ARG A 68 3.93 -6.41 17.47
N GLU A 69 4.96 -6.15 16.67
CA GLU A 69 5.73 -4.90 16.76
C GLU A 69 4.96 -3.69 16.19
N VAL A 70 4.07 -3.91 15.21
CA VAL A 70 3.36 -2.80 14.54
C VAL A 70 1.94 -2.61 15.10
N LEU A 71 1.14 -3.66 15.13
CA LEU A 71 -0.30 -3.65 15.44
C LEU A 71 -0.66 -4.28 16.79
N GLY A 72 0.29 -4.94 17.45
CA GLY A 72 0.07 -5.59 18.73
C GLY A 72 -0.28 -4.60 19.85
N VAL A 73 -0.62 -5.15 21.02
CA VAL A 73 -0.98 -4.36 22.21
C VAL A 73 0.12 -3.38 22.60
N GLU A 74 1.39 -3.76 22.42
CA GLU A 74 2.56 -2.90 22.63
C GLU A 74 3.16 -2.38 21.32
N GLY A 75 2.45 -2.52 20.21
CA GLY A 75 2.92 -2.15 18.88
C GLY A 75 3.03 -0.64 18.67
N VAL A 76 3.80 -0.25 17.67
CA VAL A 76 4.06 1.15 17.32
C VAL A 76 2.77 1.93 17.08
N ALA A 77 1.75 1.32 16.44
CA ALA A 77 0.46 1.96 16.24
C ALA A 77 -0.22 2.31 17.57
N ARG A 78 -0.24 1.39 18.54
CA ARG A 78 -0.88 1.59 19.86
C ARG A 78 -0.11 2.58 20.75
N ARG A 79 1.21 2.68 20.57
CA ARG A 79 2.04 3.68 21.26
C ARG A 79 1.81 5.09 20.72
N ILE A 80 1.65 5.24 19.41
CA ILE A 80 1.44 6.54 18.76
C ILE A 80 -0.02 7.01 18.91
N PHE A 81 -0.98 6.09 18.82
CA PHE A 81 -2.40 6.33 19.01
C PHE A 81 -2.86 5.74 20.35
N SER A 82 -2.51 6.44 21.43
CA SER A 82 -2.86 6.00 22.80
C SER A 82 -4.33 6.19 23.15
N ILE A 83 -5.04 7.06 22.41
CA ILE A 83 -6.46 7.33 22.59
C ILE A 83 -7.26 6.38 21.67
N PRO A 84 -8.26 5.64 22.19
CA PRO A 84 -9.06 4.71 21.40
C PRO A 84 -9.69 5.33 20.16
N GLU A 85 -10.25 6.54 20.27
CA GLU A 85 -10.87 7.27 19.18
C GLU A 85 -9.87 7.66 18.07
N GLU A 86 -8.64 8.04 18.44
CA GLU A 86 -7.58 8.31 17.45
C GLU A 86 -7.12 7.03 16.74
N MET A 87 -7.11 5.89 17.45
CA MET A 87 -6.79 4.59 16.86
C MET A 87 -7.89 4.14 15.88
N GLU A 88 -9.15 4.28 16.25
CA GLU A 88 -10.30 3.96 15.40
C GLU A 88 -10.33 4.83 14.13
N ALA A 89 -10.00 6.12 14.27
CA ALA A 89 -9.84 7.01 13.11
C ALA A 89 -8.67 6.58 12.22
N PHE A 90 -7.58 6.07 12.80
CA PHE A 90 -6.43 5.54 12.05
C PHE A 90 -6.76 4.25 11.30
N GLU A 91 -7.53 3.36 11.92
CA GLU A 91 -7.94 2.08 11.31
C GLU A 91 -8.76 2.27 10.02
N GLN A 92 -9.41 3.42 9.86
CA GLN A 92 -10.19 3.79 8.68
C GLN A 92 -9.35 4.43 7.56
N THR A 93 -8.03 4.59 7.74
CA THR A 93 -7.20 5.29 6.75
C THR A 93 -6.49 4.36 5.76
N ALA A 94 -6.06 4.94 4.63
CA ALA A 94 -5.33 4.23 3.60
C ALA A 94 -3.97 3.69 4.10
N GLU A 95 -3.32 4.39 5.03
CA GLU A 95 -2.06 3.93 5.64
C GLU A 95 -2.26 2.63 6.42
N TYR A 96 -3.38 2.50 7.14
CA TYR A 96 -3.69 1.27 7.86
C TYR A 96 -3.99 0.10 6.91
N ALA A 97 -4.72 0.37 5.83
CA ALA A 97 -4.97 -0.62 4.77
C ALA A 97 -3.67 -1.14 4.13
N GLU A 98 -2.67 -0.27 3.94
CA GLU A 98 -1.35 -0.66 3.44
C GLU A 98 -0.63 -1.60 4.42
N ILE A 99 -0.68 -1.31 5.72
CA ILE A 99 -0.11 -2.17 6.77
C ILE A 99 -0.81 -3.54 6.78
N GLN A 100 -2.13 -3.58 6.65
CA GLN A 100 -2.86 -4.86 6.54
C GLN A 100 -2.46 -5.65 5.29
N ALA A 101 -2.23 -4.98 4.15
CA ALA A 101 -1.73 -5.62 2.95
C ALA A 101 -0.31 -6.20 3.13
N MET A 102 0.56 -5.52 3.89
CA MET A 102 1.87 -6.05 4.27
C MET A 102 1.75 -7.31 5.14
N VAL A 103 0.87 -7.30 6.15
CA VAL A 103 0.59 -8.50 6.97
C VAL A 103 0.10 -9.66 6.11
N ALA A 104 -0.84 -9.41 5.19
CA ALA A 104 -1.35 -10.45 4.30
C ALA A 104 -0.24 -11.09 3.45
N LYS A 105 0.69 -10.29 2.91
CA LYS A 105 1.85 -10.79 2.16
C LYS A 105 2.80 -11.64 3.02
N LEU A 106 3.09 -11.21 4.26
CA LEU A 106 3.91 -12.01 5.18
C LEU A 106 3.23 -13.33 5.57
N ARG A 107 1.91 -13.34 5.70
CA ARG A 107 1.12 -14.56 5.98
C ARG A 107 1.16 -15.54 4.82
N GLU A 108 1.10 -15.06 3.58
CA GLU A 108 1.27 -15.92 2.41
C GLU A 108 2.67 -16.55 2.38
N LYS A 109 3.72 -15.75 2.64
CA LYS A 109 5.11 -16.23 2.68
C LYS A 109 5.36 -17.25 3.81
N SER A 110 4.88 -16.97 5.02
CA SER A 110 5.03 -17.86 6.19
C SER A 110 4.27 -19.18 6.05
N ARG A 111 3.20 -19.23 5.26
CA ARG A 111 2.55 -20.51 4.90
C ARG A 111 3.52 -21.49 4.22
N TYR A 112 4.56 -20.99 3.57
CA TYR A 112 5.62 -21.79 2.95
C TYR A 112 6.88 -21.95 3.84
N GLN A 113 7.00 -21.21 4.94
CA GLN A 113 8.13 -21.24 5.87
C GLN A 113 7.67 -21.75 7.23
N SER A 114 7.85 -23.07 7.45
CA SER A 114 7.21 -23.87 8.48
C SER A 114 7.59 -23.59 9.95
N GLU A 115 8.22 -22.46 10.31
CA GLU A 115 8.78 -22.28 11.67
C GLU A 115 8.63 -20.85 12.21
N SER A 116 7.40 -20.38 12.39
CA SER A 116 7.12 -19.28 13.33
C SER A 116 7.13 -19.84 14.76
N ASN A 117 8.18 -19.57 15.54
CA ASN A 117 8.36 -20.00 16.94
C ASN A 117 7.42 -19.25 17.93
N GLU A 118 6.23 -18.85 17.48
CA GLU A 118 5.24 -18.25 18.37
C GLU A 118 4.45 -19.34 19.09
N PRO A 119 4.40 -19.33 20.44
CA PRO A 119 3.58 -20.27 21.17
C PRO A 119 2.10 -20.03 20.86
N THR A 120 1.48 -20.96 20.14
CA THR A 120 0.04 -20.90 19.83
C THR A 120 -0.80 -21.09 21.10
N ARG A 121 -1.90 -20.33 21.22
CA ARG A 121 -2.92 -20.48 22.27
C ARG A 121 -4.24 -20.91 21.66
N VAL A 122 -5.02 -21.72 22.39
CA VAL A 122 -6.32 -22.23 21.94
C VAL A 122 -7.44 -21.37 22.54
N ILE A 123 -8.35 -20.91 21.69
CA ILE A 123 -9.64 -20.34 22.08
C ILE A 123 -10.76 -21.34 21.78
N THR A 124 -11.75 -21.44 22.66
CA THR A 124 -12.96 -22.25 22.41
C THR A 124 -14.15 -21.32 22.22
N VAL A 125 -14.75 -21.33 21.03
CA VAL A 125 -15.90 -20.49 20.69
C VAL A 125 -17.15 -21.35 20.53
N ARG A 126 -18.27 -20.95 21.17
CA ARG A 126 -19.58 -21.57 20.94
C ARG A 126 -20.25 -20.92 19.74
N LEU A 127 -20.48 -21.69 18.68
CA LEU A 127 -21.13 -21.20 17.46
C LEU A 127 -22.50 -21.86 17.27
N PRO A 128 -23.53 -21.14 16.80
CA PRO A 128 -24.76 -21.75 16.32
C PRO A 128 -24.47 -22.77 15.20
N LYS A 129 -25.25 -23.86 15.15
CA LYS A 129 -25.04 -24.94 14.17
C LYS A 129 -25.05 -24.44 12.73
N SER A 130 -25.98 -23.54 12.38
CA SER A 130 -26.07 -22.95 11.04
C SER A 130 -24.80 -22.20 10.66
N LEU A 131 -24.25 -21.37 11.56
CA LEU A 131 -23.02 -20.63 11.32
C LEU A 131 -21.82 -21.57 11.12
N HIS A 132 -21.71 -22.62 11.94
CA HIS A 132 -20.67 -23.64 11.78
C HIS A 132 -20.74 -24.32 10.40
N GLU A 133 -21.92 -24.74 9.96
CA GLU A 133 -22.09 -25.37 8.64
C GLU A 133 -21.77 -24.40 7.49
N SER A 134 -22.15 -23.12 7.61
CA SER A 134 -21.78 -22.09 6.62
C SER A 134 -20.27 -21.91 6.52
N LEU A 135 -19.55 -21.82 7.66
CA LEU A 135 -18.09 -21.73 7.66
C LEU A 135 -17.44 -22.97 7.04
N LYS A 136 -18.00 -24.16 7.29
CA LYS A 136 -17.54 -25.41 6.71
C LYS A 136 -17.62 -25.36 5.18
N ALA A 137 -18.80 -25.04 4.66
CA ALA A 137 -19.04 -24.95 3.23
C ALA A 137 -18.12 -23.91 2.56
N GLU A 138 -17.95 -22.74 3.17
CA GLU A 138 -17.07 -21.69 2.66
C GLU A 138 -15.61 -22.13 2.61
N SER A 139 -15.12 -22.82 3.65
CA SER A 139 -13.75 -23.33 3.69
C SER A 139 -13.47 -24.34 2.58
N HIS A 140 -14.44 -25.23 2.31
CA HIS A 140 -14.37 -26.18 1.20
C HIS A 140 -14.35 -25.48 -0.16
N GLN A 141 -15.21 -24.49 -0.38
CA GLN A 141 -15.24 -23.72 -1.62
C GLN A 141 -13.92 -22.98 -1.87
N ARG A 142 -13.32 -22.43 -0.82
CA ARG A 142 -12.04 -21.71 -0.88
C ARG A 142 -10.80 -22.61 -0.80
N ARG A 143 -10.99 -23.94 -0.76
CA ARG A 143 -9.91 -24.95 -0.65
C ARG A 143 -8.93 -24.64 0.50
N THR A 144 -9.47 -24.26 1.65
CA THR A 144 -8.72 -23.95 2.88
C THR A 144 -9.29 -24.74 4.05
N SER A 145 -8.54 -24.86 5.14
CA SER A 145 -9.10 -25.50 6.34
C SER A 145 -10.07 -24.56 7.05
N MET A 146 -11.04 -25.12 7.78
CA MET A 146 -11.94 -24.36 8.64
C MET A 146 -11.15 -23.42 9.57
N ASN A 147 -10.10 -23.94 10.22
CA ASN A 147 -9.25 -23.15 11.12
C ASN A 147 -8.57 -21.98 10.39
N GLN A 148 -8.01 -22.20 9.20
CA GLN A 148 -7.39 -21.13 8.41
C GLN A 148 -8.40 -20.06 8.01
N LEU A 149 -9.62 -20.45 7.62
CA LEU A 149 -10.70 -19.52 7.32
C LEU A 149 -11.10 -18.71 8.56
N CYS A 150 -11.32 -19.37 9.71
CA CYS A 150 -11.70 -18.72 10.96
C CYS A 150 -10.64 -17.72 11.42
N ILE A 151 -9.36 -18.11 11.44
CA ILE A 151 -8.27 -17.18 11.77
C ILE A 151 -8.28 -15.98 10.83
N SER A 152 -8.47 -16.21 9.52
CA SER A 152 -8.53 -15.11 8.56
C SER A 152 -9.70 -14.15 8.82
N LYS A 153 -10.85 -14.65 9.28
CA LYS A 153 -12.01 -13.82 9.63
C LYS A 153 -11.80 -13.09 10.96
N LEU A 154 -11.17 -13.72 11.96
CA LEU A 154 -10.84 -13.09 13.25
C LEU A 154 -9.83 -11.94 13.14
N LEU A 155 -9.02 -11.91 12.08
CA LEU A 155 -8.10 -10.83 11.80
C LEU A 155 -8.76 -9.61 11.14
N GLN A 156 -9.99 -9.74 10.64
CA GLN A 156 -10.73 -8.61 10.08
C GLN A 156 -11.27 -7.77 11.25
N ILE A 157 -11.07 -6.46 11.17
CA ILE A 157 -11.69 -5.52 12.12
C ILE A 157 -13.20 -5.65 11.97
N ILE A 158 -13.88 -5.73 13.11
CA ILE A 158 -15.33 -5.64 13.18
C ILE A 158 -15.65 -4.19 13.55
N ASP A 159 -16.53 -3.54 12.80
CA ASP A 159 -17.02 -2.19 13.16
C ASP A 159 -17.61 -2.23 14.58
N ASN A 160 -17.30 -1.24 15.41
CA ASN A 160 -17.74 -1.21 16.82
C ASN A 160 -19.27 -1.32 16.97
N ASP A 161 -20.04 -0.80 16.01
CA ASP A 161 -21.51 -0.92 15.97
C ASP A 161 -22.04 -2.35 15.77
N LEU A 162 -21.19 -3.28 15.27
CA LEU A 162 -21.55 -4.67 15.01
C LEU A 162 -21.19 -5.61 16.17
N VAL A 163 -20.52 -5.10 17.21
CA VAL A 163 -20.25 -5.84 18.44
C VAL A 163 -21.43 -5.61 19.39
N PRO A 164 -22.22 -6.64 19.74
CA PRO A 164 -23.27 -6.47 20.73
C PRO A 164 -22.64 -6.02 22.05
N SER A 165 -23.05 -4.82 22.49
CA SER A 165 -22.80 -4.36 23.86
C SER A 165 -23.71 -5.16 24.79
N ASP A 166 -23.17 -5.63 25.91
CA ASP A 166 -23.93 -6.31 26.97
C ASP A 166 -25.04 -5.42 27.53
#